data_AF-A0A139RAX0-F1
#
_entry.id   AF-A0A139RAX0-F1
#
_cell.length_a   1.000
_cell.length_b   1.000
_cell.length_c   1.000
_cell.angle_alpha   90.00
_cell.angle_beta   90.00
_cell.angle_gamma   90.00
#
_symmetry.space_group_name_H-M   'P 1'
#
loop_
_entity.id
_entity.type
_entity.pdbx_description
1 polymer ?
#
loop_
_entity_poly.entity_id
_entity_poly.type
_entity_poly.pdbx_seq_one_letter_code
_entity_poly.pdbx_strand_id
1 'polypeptide(L)'
;MYLDNVFEYGQFYSFADKYGTGGLMKGKEYIISSTWNAPEYTFNDSNEFFNGKSVDEILISFHKAMEFCGFTQRETLSFHNVVKKPNFEQYKAKLEQYIDDKINK
;
A
#
# COMPACT_ATOMS: atom_id res chain seq x y z
N MET A 1 14.80 -6.12 -2.06
CA MET A 1 16.07 -6.00 -1.30
C MET A 1 15.93 -5.32 0.07
N TYR A 2 15.04 -4.35 0.33
CA TYR A 2 14.81 -3.87 1.71
C TYR A 2 13.97 -4.84 2.54
N LEU A 3 12.76 -5.18 2.07
CA LEU A 3 11.86 -6.09 2.78
C LEU A 3 12.50 -7.46 3.01
N ASP A 4 13.21 -8.00 2.02
CA ASP A 4 13.90 -9.29 2.13
C ASP A 4 14.98 -9.32 3.21
N ASN A 5 15.59 -8.16 3.50
CA ASN A 5 16.63 -8.02 4.54
C ASN A 5 16.06 -7.69 5.92
N VAL A 6 14.87 -7.09 5.98
CA VAL A 6 14.28 -6.58 7.24
C VAL A 6 13.23 -7.53 7.79
N PHE A 7 12.43 -8.17 6.94
CA PHE A 7 11.38 -9.09 7.35
C PHE A 7 12.01 -10.46 7.69
N GLU A 8 12.69 -10.48 8.82
CA GLU A 8 13.42 -11.62 9.32
C GLU A 8 12.57 -12.49 10.25
N TYR A 9 12.78 -13.80 10.15
CA TYR A 9 12.17 -14.79 11.03
C TYR A 9 12.57 -14.56 12.50
N GLY A 10 11.61 -14.69 13.40
CA GLY A 10 11.77 -14.42 14.83
C GLY A 10 11.70 -12.94 15.20
N GLN A 11 11.69 -12.02 14.22
CA GLN A 11 11.55 -10.58 14.44
C GLN A 11 10.21 -10.05 13.93
N PHE A 12 9.86 -10.36 12.67
CA PHE A 12 8.63 -9.88 12.03
C PHE A 12 7.53 -10.95 11.91
N TYR A 13 7.94 -12.21 11.83
CA TYR A 13 7.05 -13.36 11.83
C TYR A 13 7.74 -14.55 12.47
N SER A 14 6.96 -15.52 12.91
CA SER A 14 7.42 -16.79 13.46
C SER A 14 6.66 -17.96 12.84
N PHE A 15 7.00 -19.17 13.27
CA PHE A 15 6.20 -20.35 12.96
C PHE A 15 4.73 -20.17 13.39
N ALA A 16 3.81 -20.71 12.60
CA ALA A 16 2.41 -20.91 12.94
C ALA A 16 1.85 -22.08 12.13
N ASP A 17 0.83 -22.76 12.66
CA ASP A 17 0.22 -23.93 12.03
C ASP A 17 -0.48 -23.61 10.70
N LYS A 18 -0.96 -22.37 10.54
CA LYS A 18 -1.59 -21.89 9.31
C LYS A 18 -0.68 -20.86 8.62
N TYR A 19 -0.50 -21.01 7.31
CA TYR A 19 0.30 -20.07 6.53
C TYR A 19 -0.27 -18.64 6.63
N GLY A 20 0.61 -17.68 6.90
CA GLY A 20 0.25 -16.27 7.05
C GLY A 20 -0.27 -15.86 8.43
N THR A 21 -0.36 -16.75 9.42
CA THR A 21 -0.86 -16.38 10.76
C THR A 21 0.23 -16.18 11.81
N GLY A 22 1.50 -16.33 11.44
CA GLY A 22 2.67 -16.21 12.33
C GLY A 22 3.20 -14.79 12.50
N GLY A 23 2.52 -13.76 11.99
CA GLY A 23 2.96 -12.38 12.08
C GLY A 23 3.10 -11.86 13.51
N LEU A 24 4.18 -11.14 13.78
CA LEU A 24 4.49 -10.56 15.10
C LEU A 24 4.13 -9.07 15.20
N MET A 25 3.83 -8.41 14.08
CA MET A 25 3.53 -6.97 14.02
C MET A 25 2.05 -6.65 14.24
N LYS A 26 1.35 -7.51 14.99
CA LYS A 26 -0.08 -7.34 15.28
C LYS A 26 -0.36 -6.01 15.97
N GLY A 27 -1.44 -5.35 15.56
CA GLY A 27 -1.83 -4.03 16.07
C GLY A 27 -1.01 -2.89 15.47
N LYS A 28 -0.04 -3.17 14.59
CA LYS A 28 0.62 -2.14 13.78
C LYS A 28 -0.06 -2.05 12.45
N GLU A 29 -0.10 -0.83 11.93
CA GLU A 29 -0.76 -0.51 10.68
C GLU A 29 0.25 0.06 9.69
N TYR A 30 -0.06 -0.05 8.40
CA TYR A 30 0.76 0.55 7.33
C TYR A 30 -0.11 1.25 6.30
N ILE A 31 0.49 2.21 5.61
CA ILE A 31 -0.09 2.95 4.50
C ILE A 31 0.84 2.78 3.31
N ILE A 32 0.29 2.52 2.14
CA ILE A 32 1.04 2.68 0.88
C ILE A 32 0.79 4.10 0.38
N SER A 33 1.86 4.86 0.19
CA SER A 33 1.85 6.14 -0.52
C SER A 33 2.67 5.99 -1.79
N SER A 34 2.01 6.05 -2.95
CA SER A 34 2.60 5.71 -4.25
C SER A 34 2.36 6.78 -5.31
N THR A 35 3.34 6.98 -6.18
CA THR A 35 3.28 7.92 -7.30
C THR A 35 3.42 7.19 -8.63
N TRP A 36 2.52 7.45 -9.56
CA TRP A 36 2.43 6.76 -10.84
C TRP A 36 2.39 7.77 -11.98
N ASN A 37 3.12 7.48 -13.06
CA ASN A 37 2.91 8.17 -14.33
C ASN A 37 1.61 7.70 -15.02
N ALA A 38 1.12 6.51 -14.67
CA ALA A 38 -0.16 6.00 -15.17
C ALA A 38 -1.31 6.94 -14.74
N PRO A 39 -2.23 7.29 -15.65
CA PRO A 39 -3.47 7.96 -15.31
C PRO A 39 -4.31 7.15 -14.31
N GLU A 40 -5.17 7.83 -13.55
CA GLU A 40 -6.04 7.19 -12.56
C GLU A 40 -7.06 6.24 -13.22
N TYR A 41 -7.63 6.63 -14.36
CA TYR A 41 -8.60 5.81 -15.09
C TYR A 41 -8.03 4.48 -15.61
N THR A 42 -6.70 4.33 -15.69
CA THR A 42 -6.08 3.05 -16.08
C THR A 42 -6.32 1.96 -15.04
N PHE A 43 -6.69 2.35 -13.82
CA PHE A 43 -7.14 1.48 -12.73
C PHE A 43 -8.66 1.51 -12.66
N ASN A 44 -9.28 0.43 -12.18
CA ASN A 44 -10.75 0.30 -12.02
C ASN A 44 -11.60 0.39 -13.31
N ASP A 45 -10.99 0.49 -14.51
CA ASP A 45 -11.67 0.31 -15.80
C ASP A 45 -11.25 -1.02 -16.45
N SER A 46 -12.22 -1.89 -16.74
CA SER A 46 -11.99 -3.21 -17.33
C SER A 46 -11.46 -3.17 -18.76
N ASN A 47 -11.62 -2.04 -19.46
CA ASN A 47 -11.10 -1.85 -20.81
C ASN A 47 -9.67 -1.32 -20.84
N GLU A 48 -9.13 -0.93 -19.69
CA GLU A 48 -7.79 -0.37 -19.54
C GLU A 48 -6.75 -1.43 -19.14
N PHE A 49 -5.48 -1.04 -19.15
CA PHE A 49 -4.34 -1.96 -19.01
C PHE A 49 -4.40 -2.90 -17.79
N PHE A 50 -4.90 -2.40 -16.65
CA PHE A 50 -4.98 -3.20 -15.42
C PHE A 50 -6.25 -4.05 -15.33
N ASN A 51 -7.05 -4.14 -16.38
CA ASN A 51 -8.25 -4.99 -16.48
C ASN A 51 -9.22 -4.76 -15.30
N GLY A 52 -9.47 -3.50 -14.97
CA GLY A 52 -10.41 -3.13 -13.90
C GLY A 52 -9.86 -3.27 -12.49
N LYS A 53 -8.57 -3.60 -12.33
CA LYS A 53 -7.96 -3.72 -11.00
C LYS A 53 -7.68 -2.35 -10.38
N SER A 54 -7.94 -2.28 -9.09
CA SER A 54 -7.53 -1.18 -8.22
C SER A 54 -6.01 -1.17 -8.00
N VAL A 55 -5.48 -0.07 -7.47
CA VAL A 55 -4.05 0.02 -7.08
C VAL A 55 -3.69 -1.06 -6.06
N ASP A 56 -4.55 -1.32 -5.08
CA ASP A 56 -4.31 -2.34 -4.06
C ASP A 56 -4.26 -3.76 -4.64
N GLU A 57 -5.12 -4.08 -5.61
CA GLU A 57 -5.06 -5.36 -6.31
C GLU A 57 -3.78 -5.53 -7.14
N ILE A 58 -3.28 -4.44 -7.72
CA ILE A 58 -1.99 -4.45 -8.44
C ILE A 58 -0.82 -4.65 -7.47
N LEU A 59 -0.91 -4.12 -6.25
CA LEU A 59 0.11 -4.24 -5.22
C LEU A 59 -0.11 -5.42 -4.26
N ILE A 60 -0.95 -6.40 -4.63
CA ILE A 60 -1.35 -7.52 -3.75
C ILE A 60 -0.18 -8.27 -3.14
N SER A 61 0.92 -8.46 -3.87
CA SER A 61 2.12 -9.13 -3.35
C SER A 61 2.75 -8.37 -2.18
N PHE A 62 2.79 -7.03 -2.27
CA PHE A 62 3.25 -6.17 -1.18
C PHE A 62 2.30 -6.26 0.00
N HIS A 63 0.99 -6.15 -0.22
CA HIS A 63 0.00 -6.26 0.85
C HIS A 63 0.10 -7.59 1.58
N LYS A 64 0.32 -8.70 0.86
CA LYS A 64 0.50 -10.01 1.46
C LYS A 64 1.79 -10.16 2.24
N ALA A 65 2.89 -9.51 1.84
CA ALA A 65 4.11 -9.49 2.63
C ALA A 65 3.89 -8.76 3.98
N MET A 66 3.16 -7.65 3.97
CA MET A 66 2.80 -6.90 5.19
C MET A 66 1.85 -7.70 6.08
N GLU A 67 0.80 -8.27 5.50
CA GLU A 67 -0.19 -9.10 6.21
C GLU A 67 0.46 -10.35 6.83
N PHE A 68 1.40 -10.97 6.11
CA PHE A 68 2.15 -12.12 6.62
C PHE A 68 2.95 -11.79 7.90
N CYS A 69 3.49 -10.57 7.98
CA CYS A 69 4.15 -10.06 9.18
C CYS A 69 3.15 -9.61 10.27
N GLY A 70 1.84 -9.60 9.98
CA GLY A 70 0.78 -9.27 10.92
C GLY A 70 0.37 -7.80 10.93
N PHE A 71 0.81 -7.00 9.97
CA PHE A 71 0.36 -5.62 9.82
C PHE A 71 -1.07 -5.55 9.26
N THR A 72 -1.81 -4.51 9.63
CA THR A 72 -3.11 -4.19 9.04
C THR A 72 -2.98 -3.02 8.06
N GLN A 73 -3.61 -3.15 6.89
CA GLN A 73 -3.62 -2.09 5.89
C GLN A 73 -4.55 -0.94 6.29
N ARG A 74 -4.10 0.29 6.06
CA ARG A 74 -4.95 1.48 5.94
C ARG A 74 -5.14 1.90 4.49
N GLU A 75 -6.08 2.82 4.26
CA GLU A 75 -6.39 3.35 2.94
C GLU A 75 -5.13 3.80 2.20
N THR A 76 -4.95 3.28 0.98
CA THR A 76 -3.81 3.56 0.10
C THR A 76 -3.93 4.94 -0.52
N LEU A 77 -2.83 5.68 -0.51
CA LEU A 77 -2.69 6.96 -1.20
C LEU A 77 -1.96 6.74 -2.53
N SER A 78 -2.69 6.88 -3.63
CA SER A 78 -2.10 6.90 -4.98
C SER A 78 -2.22 8.28 -5.62
N PHE A 79 -1.16 8.68 -6.30
CA PHE A 79 -1.06 9.93 -7.06
C PHE A 79 -0.69 9.60 -8.51
N HIS A 80 -1.44 10.15 -9.45
CA HIS A 80 -1.42 9.75 -10.87
C HIS A 80 -1.01 10.89 -11.79
N ASN A 81 -0.55 10.55 -13.00
CA ASN A 81 -0.03 11.49 -14.01
C ASN A 81 1.14 12.37 -13.51
N VAL A 82 1.93 11.90 -12.55
CA VAL A 82 2.92 12.75 -11.85
C VAL A 82 4.05 13.28 -12.74
N VAL A 83 4.27 12.70 -13.91
CA VAL A 83 5.26 13.19 -14.90
C VAL A 83 4.59 14.00 -16.01
N LYS A 84 3.52 13.48 -16.61
CA LYS A 84 2.85 14.12 -17.77
C LYS A 84 2.03 15.36 -17.39
N LYS A 85 1.42 15.36 -16.21
CA LYS A 85 0.57 16.46 -15.71
C LYS A 85 0.72 16.58 -14.19
N PRO A 86 1.90 16.98 -13.69
CA PRO A 86 2.13 17.11 -12.25
C PRO A 86 1.21 18.16 -11.64
N ASN A 87 0.61 17.84 -10.50
CA ASN A 87 -0.15 18.79 -9.69
C ASN A 87 0.25 18.69 -8.22
N PHE A 88 1.40 19.29 -7.88
CA PHE A 88 2.01 19.18 -6.55
C PHE A 88 1.07 19.68 -5.44
N GLU A 89 0.41 20.83 -5.62
CA GLU A 89 -0.48 21.40 -4.60
C GLU A 89 -1.66 20.48 -4.28
N GLN A 90 -2.24 19.84 -5.30
CA GLN A 90 -3.31 18.86 -5.09
C GLN A 90 -2.80 17.62 -4.34
N TYR A 91 -1.62 17.12 -4.68
CA TYR A 91 -1.05 15.94 -4.02
C TYR A 91 -0.73 16.22 -2.55
N LYS A 92 -0.13 17.39 -2.29
CA LYS A 92 0.17 17.87 -0.94
C LYS A 92 -1.11 18.01 -0.10
N ALA A 93 -2.13 18.70 -0.63
CA ALA A 93 -3.39 18.89 0.08
C ALA A 93 -4.08 17.56 0.41
N LYS A 94 -4.11 16.59 -0.53
CA LYS A 94 -4.66 15.25 -0.28
C LYS A 94 -3.89 14.51 0.82
N LEU A 95 -2.56 14.61 0.84
CA LEU A 95 -1.72 13.97 1.86
C LEU A 95 -1.93 14.60 3.25
N GLU A 96 -1.91 15.94 3.33
CA GLU A 96 -2.14 16.67 4.58
C GLU A 96 -3.51 16.36 5.16
N GLN A 97 -4.56 16.39 4.31
CA GLN A 97 -5.90 16.02 4.72
C GLN A 97 -5.96 14.58 5.25
N TYR A 98 -5.31 13.63 4.57
CA TYR A 98 -5.29 12.25 5.04
C TYR A 98 -4.61 12.11 6.40
N ILE A 99 -3.48 12.79 6.61
CA ILE A 99 -2.77 12.77 7.90
C ILE A 99 -3.68 13.31 9.01
N ASP A 100 -4.34 14.44 8.79
CA ASP A 100 -5.22 15.07 9.77
C ASP A 100 -6.48 14.24 10.06
N ASP A 101 -7.08 13.64 9.04
CA ASP A 101 -8.33 12.90 9.19
C ASP A 101 -8.16 11.46 9.63
N LYS A 102 -7.04 10.83 9.28
CA LYS A 102 -6.86 9.38 9.45
C LYS A 102 -5.74 9.03 10.40
N ILE A 103 -4.69 9.84 10.54
CA ILE A 103 -3.53 9.50 11.38
C ILE A 103 -3.59 10.21 12.74
N ASN A 104 -3.91 11.50 12.75
CA ASN A 104 -3.87 12.33 13.96
C ASN A 104 -5.14 12.23 14.84
N LYS A 105 -6.18 11.55 14.36
CA LYS A 105 -7.40 11.24 15.11
C LYS A 105 -7.31 9.85 15.71
#